data_AF-A0A433E053-F1
#
_entry.id   AF-A0A433E053-F1
#
_cell.length_a   1.000
_cell.length_b   1.000
_cell.length_c   1.000
_cell.angle_alpha   90.00
_cell.angle_beta   90.00
_cell.angle_gamma   90.00
#
_symmetry.space_group_name_H-M   'P 1'
#
loop_
_entity.id
_entity.type
_entity.pdbx_description
1 polymer ?
#
loop_
_entity_poly.entity_id
_entity_poly.type
_entity_poly.pdbx_seq_one_letter_code
_entity_poly.pdbx_strand_id
1 'polypeptide(L)'
;MRVSVGAGALALILTGCGGDGDAADGQGGKGTVERTLALMDDQQSVDAGDSMDVDVLDNDSITLESNDRAGLLDAYDPAELTLTIEAEPGHGSASVSGATVTYTARDGYAGEDELTYEVRVKGTEVPAATAVVRITVTAPAS
;
A
#
# COMPACT_ATOMS: atom_id res chain seq x y z
N MET A 1 28.65 -3.79 -6.86
CA MET A 1 28.94 -3.55 -5.43
C MET A 1 28.65 -2.08 -5.12
N ARG A 2 27.42 -1.75 -4.70
CA ARG A 2 27.13 -0.39 -4.20
C ARG A 2 27.15 -0.47 -2.67
N VAL A 3 28.06 0.31 -2.10
CA VAL A 3 28.40 0.32 -0.68
C VAL A 3 27.29 1.03 0.10
N SER A 4 26.72 0.33 1.06
CA SER A 4 25.88 0.87 2.13
C SER A 4 26.76 1.48 3.21
N VAL A 5 26.54 2.74 3.60
CA VAL A 5 26.95 3.29 4.91
C VAL A 5 25.99 4.42 5.30
N GLY A 6 25.51 4.37 6.55
CA GLY A 6 24.79 5.44 7.24
C GLY A 6 24.36 4.96 8.62
N ALA A 7 25.32 4.67 9.50
CA ALA A 7 25.70 5.52 10.63
C ALA A 7 24.73 5.39 11.83
N GLY A 8 25.02 4.41 12.68
CA GLY A 8 24.46 4.33 14.03
C GLY A 8 25.14 5.34 14.96
N ALA A 9 24.35 6.07 15.73
CA ALA A 9 24.82 6.87 16.85
C ALA A 9 24.35 6.20 18.15
N LEU A 10 25.30 5.62 18.87
CA LEU A 10 25.13 5.10 20.22
C LEU A 10 25.49 6.24 21.18
N ALA A 11 24.51 6.79 21.90
CA ALA A 11 24.75 7.76 22.96
C ALA A 11 24.51 7.08 24.32
N LEU A 12 25.61 6.78 25.01
CA LEU A 12 25.64 6.36 26.41
C LEU A 12 25.66 7.64 27.28
N ILE A 13 24.66 7.86 28.12
CA ILE A 13 24.68 8.99 29.07
C ILE A 13 24.68 8.44 30.50
N LEU A 14 25.66 8.93 31.25
CA LEU A 14 26.06 8.59 32.61
C LEU A 14 24.95 8.79 33.64
N THR A 15 24.89 7.86 34.60
CA THR A 15 24.24 7.99 35.91
C THR A 15 24.75 9.21 36.67
N GLY A 16 23.86 10.17 36.94
CA GLY A 16 24.05 11.27 37.90
C GLY A 16 22.96 11.22 38.97
N CYS A 17 23.38 11.17 40.24
CA CYS A 17 22.54 11.08 41.43
C CYS A 17 22.31 12.48 42.05
N GLY A 18 21.09 12.77 42.50
CA GLY A 18 20.80 13.76 43.55
C GLY A 18 20.00 15.01 43.14
N GLY A 19 18.78 15.16 43.68
CA GLY A 19 18.04 16.41 43.70
C GLY A 19 16.52 16.24 43.89
N ASP A 20 16.06 16.22 45.14
CA ASP A 20 14.65 16.30 45.52
C ASP A 20 14.00 17.62 45.02
N GLY A 21 12.90 17.50 44.28
CA GLY A 21 12.09 18.62 43.80
C GLY A 21 10.79 18.13 43.15
N ASP A 22 9.71 18.15 43.94
CA ASP A 22 8.33 17.95 43.51
C ASP A 22 7.86 19.16 42.66
N ALA A 23 7.62 18.95 41.36
CA ALA A 23 6.62 19.66 40.53
C ALA A 23 6.68 19.19 39.06
N ALA A 24 5.50 18.73 38.60
CA ALA A 24 4.99 18.64 37.23
C ALA A 24 5.93 18.97 36.04
N ASP A 25 6.13 18.01 35.15
CA ASP A 25 5.45 17.98 33.85
C ASP A 25 5.87 16.73 33.08
N GLY A 26 4.96 15.75 33.04
CA GLY A 26 5.12 14.53 32.27
C GLY A 26 4.93 14.78 30.78
N GLN A 27 5.83 15.55 30.15
CA GLN A 27 5.97 15.54 28.69
C GLN A 27 6.82 14.34 28.29
N GLY A 28 6.25 13.15 28.49
CA GLY A 28 6.61 12.03 27.63
C GLY A 28 6.20 12.46 26.22
N GLY A 29 7.17 12.73 25.35
CA GLY A 29 6.93 12.94 23.93
C GLY A 29 6.17 11.73 23.41
N LYS A 30 4.84 11.84 23.34
CA LYS A 30 3.98 10.91 22.63
C LYS A 30 4.31 11.15 21.17
N GLY A 31 5.29 10.42 20.63
CA GLY A 31 5.36 10.27 19.18
C GLY A 31 4.00 9.70 18.77
N THR A 32 3.18 10.52 18.10
CA THR A 32 2.00 9.98 17.42
C THR A 32 2.56 9.11 16.31
N VAL A 33 2.31 7.80 16.42
CA VAL A 33 2.52 6.92 15.29
C VAL A 33 1.41 7.24 14.31
N GLU A 34 1.77 7.88 13.20
CA GLU A 34 0.82 8.24 12.16
C GLU A 34 0.37 6.97 11.42
N ARG A 35 -0.91 6.92 11.07
CA ARG A 35 -1.47 5.82 10.28
C ARG A 35 -0.80 5.77 8.91
N THR A 36 -0.45 4.57 8.45
CA THR A 36 0.30 4.39 7.20
C THR A 36 -0.25 3.22 6.39
N LEU A 37 -0.67 3.49 5.15
CA LEU A 37 -1.01 2.44 4.18
C LEU A 37 0.23 1.65 3.78
N ALA A 38 0.08 0.34 3.67
CA ALA A 38 1.08 -0.56 3.11
C ALA A 38 0.39 -1.45 2.09
N LEU A 39 0.36 -0.95 0.85
CA LEU A 39 -0.20 -1.67 -0.29
C LEU A 39 0.84 -2.66 -0.83
N MET A 40 0.36 -3.76 -1.39
CA MET A 40 1.16 -4.83 -1.96
C MET A 40 0.90 -4.92 -3.47
N ASP A 41 1.95 -5.24 -4.22
CA ASP A 41 1.80 -5.51 -5.65
C ASP A 41 1.02 -6.81 -5.88
N ASP A 42 0.18 -6.80 -6.92
CA ASP A 42 -0.62 -7.93 -7.33
C ASP A 42 -0.07 -8.57 -8.61
N GLN A 43 -0.35 -9.86 -8.77
CA GLN A 43 0.04 -10.63 -9.95
C GLN A 43 -1.10 -11.53 -10.38
N GLN A 44 -1.51 -11.41 -11.64
CA GLN A 44 -2.60 -12.21 -12.22
C GLN A 44 -2.26 -12.66 -13.64
N SER A 45 -3.03 -13.61 -14.17
CA SER A 45 -2.94 -14.05 -15.55
C SER A 45 -4.33 -14.18 -16.17
N VAL A 46 -4.43 -13.84 -17.46
CA VAL A 46 -5.67 -13.87 -18.23
C VAL A 46 -5.36 -14.22 -19.68
N ASP A 47 -6.28 -14.90 -20.35
CA ASP A 47 -6.15 -15.18 -21.77
C ASP A 47 -6.38 -13.91 -22.61
N ALA A 48 -5.72 -13.84 -23.76
CA ALA A 48 -5.83 -12.69 -24.66
C ALA A 48 -7.28 -12.48 -25.11
N GLY A 49 -7.80 -11.28 -24.86
CA GLY A 49 -9.17 -10.88 -25.19
C GLY A 49 -10.19 -11.13 -24.09
N ASP A 50 -9.80 -11.80 -23.01
CA ASP A 50 -10.66 -11.99 -21.84
C ASP A 50 -10.53 -10.82 -20.84
N SER A 51 -11.53 -10.74 -19.97
CA SER A 51 -11.56 -9.80 -18.84
C SER A 51 -11.43 -10.55 -17.52
N MET A 52 -10.82 -9.90 -16.54
CA MET A 52 -10.81 -10.37 -15.15
C MET A 52 -11.02 -9.23 -14.17
N ASP A 53 -11.60 -9.58 -13.03
CA ASP A 53 -11.65 -8.72 -11.86
C ASP A 53 -10.46 -9.03 -10.95
N VAL A 54 -9.83 -7.99 -10.41
CA VAL A 54 -8.69 -8.06 -9.51
C VAL A 54 -9.07 -7.36 -8.21
N ASP A 55 -9.11 -8.14 -7.14
CA ASP A 55 -9.34 -7.67 -5.77
C ASP A 55 -8.02 -7.17 -5.17
N VAL A 56 -7.53 -6.04 -5.70
CA VAL A 56 -6.21 -5.48 -5.41
C VAL A 56 -5.98 -5.12 -3.93
N LEU A 57 -7.04 -5.04 -3.12
CA LEU A 57 -6.95 -4.63 -1.72
C LEU A 57 -6.89 -5.80 -0.72
N ASP A 58 -7.01 -7.05 -1.19
CA ASP A 58 -7.13 -8.24 -0.31
C ASP A 58 -5.84 -8.54 0.46
N ASN A 59 -4.68 -8.23 -0.12
CA ASN A 59 -3.36 -8.42 0.48
C ASN A 59 -2.81 -7.12 1.12
N ASP A 60 -3.59 -6.06 1.11
CA ASP A 60 -3.22 -4.74 1.60
C ASP A 60 -3.47 -4.58 3.10
N SER A 61 -2.87 -3.54 3.65
CA SER A 61 -2.83 -3.34 5.08
C SER A 61 -2.64 -1.90 5.51
N ILE A 62 -2.89 -1.65 6.78
CA ILE A 62 -2.62 -0.37 7.42
C ILE A 62 -1.94 -0.57 8.78
N THR A 63 -0.97 0.29 9.07
CA THR A 63 -0.45 0.49 10.44
C THR A 63 -1.32 1.52 11.14
N LEU A 64 -1.84 1.17 12.32
CA LEU A 64 -2.71 2.03 13.13
C LEU A 64 -1.90 2.90 14.10
N GLU A 65 -2.57 3.86 14.75
CA GLU A 65 -1.97 4.69 15.81
C GLU A 65 -1.61 3.91 17.09
N SER A 66 -2.06 2.65 17.21
CA SER A 66 -1.58 1.74 18.24
C SER A 66 -0.25 1.07 17.87
N ASN A 67 0.27 1.33 16.66
CA ASN A 67 1.38 0.62 16.03
C ASN A 67 1.07 -0.86 15.71
N ASP A 68 -0.20 -1.26 15.76
CA ASP A 68 -0.66 -2.55 15.28
C ASP A 68 -0.86 -2.52 13.76
N ARG A 69 -0.71 -3.68 13.11
CA ARG A 69 -1.01 -3.88 11.69
C ARG A 69 -2.34 -4.61 11.54
N ALA A 70 -3.20 -4.10 10.68
CA ALA A 70 -4.47 -4.72 10.30
C ALA A 70 -4.55 -4.89 8.77
N GLY A 71 -5.37 -5.84 8.31
CA GLY A 71 -5.77 -5.89 6.91
C GLY A 71 -6.52 -4.61 6.54
N LEU A 72 -6.33 -4.13 5.31
CA LEU A 72 -6.92 -2.86 4.90
C LEU A 72 -8.46 -2.92 4.96
N LEU A 73 -9.03 -4.02 4.46
CA LEU A 73 -10.47 -4.30 4.46
C LEU A 73 -11.02 -4.73 5.83
N ASP A 74 -10.16 -5.04 6.81
CA ASP A 74 -10.56 -5.21 8.21
C ASP A 74 -10.69 -3.86 8.93
N ALA A 75 -9.90 -2.88 8.50
CA ALA A 75 -9.80 -1.57 9.15
C ALA A 75 -10.76 -0.52 8.55
N TYR A 76 -11.21 -0.71 7.31
CA TYR A 76 -12.11 0.19 6.60
C TYR A 76 -13.12 -0.57 5.75
N ASP A 77 -14.33 -0.03 5.66
CA ASP A 77 -15.29 -0.47 4.65
C ASP A 77 -14.82 -0.04 3.25
N PRO A 78 -15.02 -0.87 2.19
CA PRO A 78 -14.69 -0.49 0.82
C PRO A 78 -15.26 0.88 0.39
N ALA A 79 -16.42 1.29 0.92
CA ALA A 79 -17.02 2.59 0.64
C ALA A 79 -16.24 3.77 1.25
N GLU A 80 -15.39 3.55 2.24
CA GLU A 80 -14.48 4.55 2.83
C GLU A 80 -13.19 4.71 2.03
N LEU A 81 -12.92 3.82 1.09
CA LEU A 81 -11.74 3.84 0.23
C LEU A 81 -12.07 4.44 -1.14
N THR A 82 -11.09 5.13 -1.71
CA THR A 82 -11.08 5.53 -3.12
C THR A 82 -9.92 4.82 -3.78
N LEU A 83 -10.22 4.12 -4.87
CA LEU A 83 -9.25 3.46 -5.74
C LEU A 83 -9.21 4.18 -7.08
N THR A 84 -8.04 4.56 -7.57
CA THR A 84 -7.85 5.22 -8.87
C THR A 84 -6.71 4.56 -9.66
N ILE A 85 -6.83 4.52 -10.98
CA ILE A 85 -5.75 4.12 -11.87
C ILE A 85 -4.91 5.36 -12.20
N GLU A 86 -3.65 5.36 -11.78
CA GLU A 86 -2.69 6.45 -12.04
C GLU A 86 -1.91 6.21 -13.34
N ALA A 87 -1.70 4.94 -13.70
CA ALA A 87 -1.10 4.54 -14.96
C ALA A 87 -1.90 3.38 -15.58
N GLU A 88 -2.46 3.63 -16.76
CA GLU A 88 -3.17 2.62 -17.56
C GLU A 88 -2.22 1.54 -18.09
N PRO A 89 -2.72 0.30 -18.31
CA PRO A 89 -1.96 -0.75 -18.97
C PRO A 89 -1.58 -0.41 -20.42
N GLY A 90 -0.47 -0.97 -20.90
CA GLY A 90 0.02 -0.76 -22.26
C GLY A 90 -0.58 -1.72 -23.29
N HIS A 91 -1.11 -2.87 -22.84
CA HIS A 91 -1.57 -3.97 -23.69
C HIS A 91 -2.98 -4.48 -23.33
N GLY A 92 -3.76 -3.64 -22.66
CA GLY A 92 -5.15 -3.89 -22.30
C GLY A 92 -5.87 -2.58 -21.97
N SER A 93 -6.97 -2.68 -21.24
CA SER A 93 -7.63 -1.54 -20.61
C SER A 93 -8.02 -1.90 -19.17
N ALA A 94 -8.06 -0.90 -18.30
CA ALA A 94 -8.49 -1.08 -16.93
C ALA A 94 -9.61 -0.09 -16.56
N SER A 95 -10.44 -0.49 -15.61
CA SER A 95 -11.45 0.39 -15.01
C SER A 95 -11.66 0.03 -13.56
N VAL A 96 -12.09 1.00 -12.76
CA VAL A 96 -12.37 0.80 -11.33
C VAL A 96 -13.87 0.85 -11.08
N SER A 97 -14.36 -0.12 -10.32
CA SER A 97 -15.72 -0.12 -9.77
C SER A 97 -15.66 -0.38 -8.26
N GLY A 98 -15.82 0.68 -7.47
CA GLY A 98 -15.64 0.60 -6.02
C GLY A 98 -14.19 0.31 -5.64
N ALA A 99 -13.94 -0.88 -5.09
CA ALA A 99 -12.62 -1.35 -4.66
C ALA A 99 -12.02 -2.44 -5.58
N THR A 100 -12.70 -2.76 -6.70
CA THR A 100 -12.26 -3.79 -7.64
C THR A 100 -11.76 -3.13 -8.93
N VAL A 101 -10.66 -3.66 -9.46
CA VAL A 101 -10.14 -3.30 -10.80
C VAL A 101 -10.60 -4.35 -11.79
N THR A 102 -11.31 -3.94 -12.84
CA THR A 102 -11.58 -4.81 -13.99
C THR A 102 -10.55 -4.53 -15.08
N TYR A 103 -9.74 -5.54 -15.42
CA TYR A 103 -8.79 -5.52 -16.52
C TYR A 103 -9.33 -6.30 -17.72
N THR A 104 -9.14 -5.79 -18.94
CA THR A 104 -9.44 -6.50 -20.18
C THR A 104 -8.18 -6.57 -21.03
N ALA A 105 -7.71 -7.79 -21.30
CA ALA A 105 -6.55 -8.01 -22.16
C ALA A 105 -6.87 -7.66 -23.61
N ARG A 106 -5.91 -7.09 -24.34
CA ARG A 106 -6.07 -6.88 -25.78
C ARG A 106 -6.07 -8.23 -26.51
N ASP A 107 -7.09 -8.45 -27.35
CA ASP A 107 -7.14 -9.59 -28.28
C ASP A 107 -5.84 -9.79 -29.05
N GLY A 108 -5.33 -11.02 -29.02
CA GLY A 108 -4.14 -11.43 -29.77
C GLY A 108 -2.80 -10.92 -29.21
N TYR A 109 -2.80 -10.20 -28.08
CA TYR A 109 -1.57 -9.91 -27.34
C TYR A 109 -1.19 -11.08 -26.43
N ALA A 110 0.11 -11.36 -26.29
CA ALA A 110 0.63 -12.27 -25.28
C ALA A 110 1.94 -11.69 -24.76
N GLY A 111 2.09 -11.64 -23.44
CA GLY A 111 3.21 -10.98 -22.77
C GLY A 111 2.79 -10.32 -21.46
N GLU A 112 3.70 -9.53 -20.89
CA GLU A 112 3.48 -8.83 -19.63
C GLU A 112 2.82 -7.46 -19.87
N ASP A 113 1.86 -7.14 -19.02
CA ASP A 113 1.21 -5.84 -18.94
C ASP A 113 1.20 -5.37 -17.48
N GLU A 114 1.08 -4.07 -17.26
CA GLU A 114 1.19 -3.49 -15.93
C GLU A 114 0.33 -2.24 -15.80
N LEU A 115 -0.38 -2.11 -14.68
CA LEU A 115 -1.05 -0.87 -14.29
C LEU A 115 -0.64 -0.47 -12.87
N THR A 116 -0.72 0.82 -12.59
CA THR A 116 -0.47 1.38 -11.26
C THR A 116 -1.75 1.98 -10.72
N TYR A 117 -2.12 1.62 -9.49
CA TYR A 117 -3.26 2.17 -8.79
C TYR A 117 -2.84 2.97 -7.55
N GLU A 118 -3.70 3.90 -7.13
CA GLU A 118 -3.58 4.64 -5.88
C GLU A 118 -4.80 4.37 -4.98
N VAL A 119 -4.55 4.22 -3.69
CA VAL A 119 -5.59 4.12 -2.66
C VAL A 119 -5.54 5.35 -1.76
N ARG A 120 -6.72 5.92 -1.51
CA ARG A 120 -6.96 6.96 -0.51
C ARG A 120 -8.04 6.56 0.46
N VAL A 121 -7.87 6.91 1.73
CA VAL A 121 -8.93 6.80 2.73
C VAL A 121 -9.70 8.11 2.82
N LYS A 122 -11.00 8.08 2.53
CA LYS A 122 -11.88 9.26 2.54
C LYS A 122 -11.99 9.86 3.93
N GLY A 123 -11.90 11.20 4.00
CA GLY A 123 -12.14 11.95 5.24
C GLY A 123 -11.09 11.77 6.33
N THR A 124 -9.90 11.25 5.99
CA THR A 124 -8.79 11.09 6.93
C THR A 124 -7.52 11.77 6.40
N GLU A 125 -6.53 11.94 7.29
CA GLU A 125 -5.19 12.45 6.94
C GLU A 125 -4.19 11.32 6.62
N VAL A 126 -4.66 10.08 6.47
CA VAL A 126 -3.82 8.95 6.06
C VAL A 126 -3.23 9.25 4.68
N PRO A 127 -1.89 9.28 4.51
CA PRO A 127 -1.28 9.52 3.21
C PRO A 127 -1.72 8.47 2.18
N ALA A 128 -1.97 8.91 0.95
CA ALA A 128 -2.23 8.01 -0.16
C ALA A 128 -1.01 7.08 -0.41
N ALA A 129 -1.27 5.90 -0.95
CA ALA A 129 -0.24 4.96 -1.36
C ALA A 129 -0.56 4.39 -2.73
N THR A 130 0.47 3.94 -3.44
CA THR A 130 0.35 3.33 -4.77
C THR A 130 0.95 1.93 -4.78
N ALA A 131 0.37 1.04 -5.58
CA ALA A 131 0.88 -0.30 -5.85
C ALA A 131 0.62 -0.68 -7.32
N VAL A 132 1.23 -1.79 -7.73
CA VAL A 132 1.27 -2.24 -9.11
C VAL A 132 0.52 -3.56 -9.28
N VAL A 133 -0.31 -3.66 -10.32
CA VAL A 133 -0.84 -4.96 -10.78
C VAL A 133 -0.04 -5.38 -12.01
N ARG A 134 0.62 -6.53 -11.93
CA ARG A 134 1.33 -7.16 -13.04
C ARG A 134 0.44 -8.24 -13.64
N ILE A 135 0.25 -8.20 -14.95
CA ILE A 135 -0.61 -9.12 -15.67
C ILE A 135 0.21 -9.90 -16.70
N THR A 136 0.22 -11.22 -16.59
CA THR A 136 0.70 -12.10 -17.66
C THR A 136 -0.46 -12.47 -18.57
N VAL A 137 -0.48 -11.91 -19.78
CA VAL A 137 -1.45 -12.23 -20.82
C VAL A 137 -1.01 -13.48 -21.58
N THR A 138 -1.80 -14.55 -21.52
CA THR A 138 -1.56 -15.81 -22.19
C THR A 138 -2.22 -15.86 -23.56
N ALA A 139 -1.59 -16.58 -24.51
CA ALA A 139 -2.20 -16.81 -25.80
C ALA A 139 -3.50 -17.63 -25.63
N PRO A 140 -4.54 -17.36 -26.44
CA PRO A 140 -5.82 -18.04 -26.30
C PRO A 140 -5.65 -19.55 -26.54
N ALA A 141 -6.30 -20.37 -25.71
CA ALA A 141 -6.34 -21.80 -25.90
C ALA A 141 -6.97 -22.14 -27.26
N SER A 142 -6.26 -22.91 -28.08
CA SER A 142 -6.70 -23.36 -29.42
C SER A 142 -7.66 -24.55 -29.37
#